data_AF-A0A9D9BRM0-F1
#
_entry.id   AF-A0A9D9BRM0-F1
#
_cell.length_a   1.000
_cell.length_b   1.000
_cell.length_c   1.000
_cell.angle_alpha   90.00
_cell.angle_beta   90.00
_cell.angle_gamma   90.00
#
_symmetry.space_group_name_H-M   'P 1'
#
loop_
_entity.id
_entity.type
_entity.pdbx_description
1 polymer ?
#
loop_
_entity_poly.entity_id
_entity_poly.type
_entity_poly.pdbx_seq_one_letter_code
_entity_poly.pdbx_strand_id
1 'polypeptide(L)'
;MFLFLSSCGIFKTHHKDKLIAFENNKIPENTLKLNGYYFAELEFDYKNYSHPFIDEYIETTGISKIKYLSVFFFYEDGYVVHVNGIDGLSRFYCAEKETYDNTYESAHETIELMLQSQYAPDKRTKRICGFQPNDIGNKGLVKIENDKIKIQTYKIEPQSTPGAGNSAYLYELNGTITSDSTFVISSETKYRTDDINAENSLFKFRPTNTKPAVDNYFKMNVKRFN
;
A
#
# COMPACT_ATOMS: atom_id res chain seq x y z
N MET A 1 0.05 -38.99 0.37
CA MET A 1 -0.89 -37.90 0.03
C MET A 1 -0.36 -36.64 0.68
N PHE A 2 0.37 -35.81 -0.08
CA PHE A 2 1.04 -34.61 0.43
C PHE A 2 0.17 -33.37 0.15
N LEU A 3 0.07 -32.52 1.20
CA LEU A 3 -0.11 -31.06 1.20
C LEU A 3 -1.41 -30.45 0.67
N PHE A 4 -2.13 -29.80 1.59
CA PHE A 4 -2.36 -28.36 1.51
C PHE A 4 -2.23 -27.79 2.93
N LEU A 5 -0.98 -27.47 3.34
CA LEU A 5 -0.80 -26.51 4.41
C LEU A 5 -1.29 -25.16 3.86
N SER A 6 -2.39 -24.68 4.42
CA SER A 6 -2.84 -23.30 4.33
C SER A 6 -1.64 -22.36 4.45
N SER A 7 -1.23 -21.72 3.34
CA SER A 7 -0.10 -20.80 3.35
C SER A 7 -0.47 -19.53 4.12
N CYS A 8 -0.09 -19.49 5.40
CA CYS A 8 0.26 -18.22 6.01
C CYS A 8 1.49 -17.71 5.25
N GLY A 9 1.36 -16.60 4.52
CA GLY A 9 2.33 -16.10 3.55
C GLY A 9 3.68 -15.72 4.18
N ILE A 10 4.55 -16.70 4.39
CA ILE A 10 5.96 -16.46 4.70
C ILE A 10 6.69 -16.39 3.36
N PHE A 11 6.85 -15.17 2.85
CA PHE A 11 7.62 -14.90 1.63
C PHE A 11 9.11 -14.83 1.94
N LYS A 12 9.95 -15.25 0.99
CA LYS A 12 11.39 -14.98 1.07
C LYS A 12 11.59 -13.46 0.99
N THR A 13 12.19 -12.88 2.03
CA THR A 13 12.38 -11.43 2.14
C THR A 13 13.82 -11.05 1.76
N HIS A 14 13.95 -10.12 0.82
CA HIS A 14 15.23 -9.62 0.31
C HIS A 14 15.60 -8.23 0.88
N HIS A 15 16.86 -7.81 0.72
CA HIS A 15 17.36 -6.46 1.04
C HIS A 15 17.07 -5.97 2.47
N LYS A 16 17.05 -6.89 3.44
CA LYS A 16 16.80 -6.57 4.85
C LYS A 16 17.87 -5.65 5.43
N ASP A 17 19.10 -5.77 4.93
CA ASP A 17 20.25 -4.95 5.30
C ASP A 17 20.10 -3.47 4.89
N LYS A 18 19.17 -3.15 4.00
CA LYS A 18 18.85 -1.78 3.57
C LYS A 18 17.66 -1.17 4.31
N LEU A 19 16.98 -1.97 5.13
CA LEU A 19 15.78 -1.56 5.84
C LEU A 19 16.11 -0.51 6.91
N ILE A 20 15.24 0.48 7.07
CA ILE A 20 15.26 1.42 8.21
C ILE A 20 15.23 0.61 9.51
N ALA A 21 16.12 0.96 10.46
CA ALA A 21 16.07 0.40 11.80
C ALA A 21 14.74 0.74 12.47
N PHE A 22 14.06 -0.25 13.07
CA PHE A 22 12.67 -0.11 13.51
C PHE A 22 12.48 -0.27 15.02
N GLU A 23 13.51 -0.67 15.75
CA GLU A 23 13.46 -0.96 17.19
C GLU A 23 13.04 0.28 17.97
N ASN A 24 13.61 1.43 17.62
CA ASN A 24 13.39 2.72 18.28
C ASN A 24 12.90 3.80 17.32
N ASN A 25 12.36 3.42 16.16
CA ASN A 25 11.86 4.38 15.19
C ASN A 25 10.57 5.04 15.68
N LYS A 26 10.41 6.34 15.40
CA LYS A 26 9.22 7.12 15.73
C LYS A 26 9.08 8.28 14.75
N ILE A 27 7.85 8.55 14.33
CA ILE A 27 7.53 9.78 13.60
C ILE A 27 7.65 10.96 14.58
N PRO A 28 8.44 12.00 14.26
CA PRO A 28 8.51 13.19 15.11
C PRO A 28 7.15 13.85 15.29
N GLU A 29 6.91 14.45 16.45
CA GLU A 29 5.64 15.13 16.71
C GLU A 29 5.44 16.30 15.73
N ASN A 30 4.20 16.50 15.30
CA ASN A 30 3.78 17.59 14.40
C ASN A 30 4.41 17.58 12.99
N THR A 31 5.12 16.52 12.56
CA THR A 31 5.60 16.42 11.18
C THR A 31 4.55 15.88 10.21
N LEU A 32 3.68 14.98 10.67
CA LEU A 32 2.58 14.41 9.89
C LEU A 32 1.35 14.21 10.78
N LYS A 33 0.16 14.38 10.20
CA LYS A 33 -1.12 14.00 10.82
C LYS A 33 -1.28 12.49 10.81
N LEU A 34 -1.62 11.93 11.97
CA LEU A 34 -1.77 10.49 12.17
C LEU A 34 -3.23 10.07 12.42
N ASN A 35 -4.22 10.93 12.15
CA ASN A 35 -5.65 10.62 12.28
C ASN A 35 -6.34 10.54 10.91
N GLY A 36 -5.68 9.85 9.98
CA GLY A 36 -6.18 9.67 8.63
C GLY A 36 -5.20 8.90 7.75
N TYR A 37 -5.27 9.16 6.45
CA TYR A 37 -4.32 8.65 5.45
C TYR A 37 -3.83 9.76 4.53
N TYR A 38 -2.69 9.51 3.90
CA TYR A 38 -2.17 10.36 2.83
C TYR A 38 -2.42 9.68 1.49
N PHE A 39 -2.85 10.44 0.49
CA PHE A 39 -3.16 9.90 -0.82
C PHE A 39 -2.54 10.75 -1.94
N ALA A 40 -2.15 10.07 -3.02
CA ALA A 40 -1.86 10.69 -4.30
C ALA A 40 -2.92 10.24 -5.32
N GLU A 41 -3.40 11.20 -6.10
CA GLU A 41 -4.30 10.99 -7.24
C GLU A 41 -3.49 10.69 -8.48
N LEU A 42 -3.73 9.55 -9.11
CA LEU A 42 -2.94 9.03 -10.21
C LEU A 42 -3.84 8.49 -11.32
N GLU A 43 -3.29 8.40 -12.53
CA GLU A 43 -3.96 7.83 -13.70
C GLU A 43 -3.06 6.79 -14.37
N PHE A 44 -3.64 5.70 -14.88
CA PHE A 44 -2.94 4.77 -15.77
C PHE A 44 -3.74 4.52 -17.05
N ASP A 45 -3.03 4.28 -18.14
CA ASP A 45 -3.65 3.90 -19.41
C ASP A 45 -4.17 2.46 -19.32
N TYR A 46 -5.47 2.28 -19.58
CA TYR A 46 -6.14 0.98 -19.46
C TYR A 46 -5.49 -0.12 -20.32
N LYS A 47 -4.92 0.24 -21.47
CA LYS A 47 -4.25 -0.71 -22.37
C LYS A 47 -3.11 -1.51 -21.71
N ASN A 48 -2.64 -1.08 -20.55
CA ASN A 48 -1.59 -1.75 -19.77
C ASN A 48 -2.14 -2.72 -18.71
N TYR A 49 -3.45 -2.75 -18.44
CA TYR A 49 -4.07 -3.59 -17.41
C TYR A 49 -5.53 -3.93 -17.78
N SER A 50 -5.77 -5.10 -18.37
CA SER A 50 -7.13 -5.62 -18.63
C SER A 50 -7.65 -6.36 -17.40
N HIS A 51 -8.79 -5.91 -16.89
CA HIS A 51 -9.54 -6.59 -15.83
C HIS A 51 -10.95 -6.82 -16.35
N PRO A 52 -11.43 -8.08 -16.42
CA PRO A 52 -12.60 -8.47 -17.22
C PRO A 52 -13.92 -7.76 -16.88
N PHE A 53 -14.01 -7.05 -15.76
CA PHE A 53 -15.19 -6.29 -15.35
C PHE A 53 -15.10 -4.78 -15.66
N ILE A 54 -13.92 -4.31 -16.06
CA ILE A 54 -13.65 -2.92 -16.45
C ILE A 54 -13.83 -2.77 -17.96
N ASP A 55 -13.59 -3.83 -18.75
CA ASP A 55 -13.75 -3.86 -20.21
C ASP A 55 -15.11 -3.33 -20.67
N GLU A 56 -16.23 -3.84 -20.10
CA GLU A 56 -17.58 -3.41 -20.47
C GLU A 56 -17.84 -1.92 -20.18
N TYR A 57 -17.37 -1.42 -19.03
CA TYR A 57 -17.50 -0.01 -18.66
C TYR A 57 -16.72 0.88 -19.64
N ILE A 58 -15.52 0.44 -20.03
CA ILE A 58 -14.67 1.17 -20.99
C ILE A 58 -15.27 1.15 -22.39
N GLU A 59 -15.77 0.01 -22.85
CA GLU A 59 -16.47 -0.11 -24.13
C GLU A 59 -17.69 0.83 -24.18
N THR A 60 -18.43 0.94 -23.07
CA THR A 60 -19.64 1.77 -22.99
C THR A 60 -19.33 3.26 -22.88
N THR A 61 -18.29 3.65 -22.12
CA THR A 61 -18.00 5.06 -21.81
C THR A 61 -16.90 5.69 -22.69
N GLY A 62 -16.08 4.87 -23.35
CA GLY A 62 -14.97 5.32 -24.19
C GLY A 62 -13.78 5.91 -23.45
N ILE A 63 -13.70 5.75 -22.11
CA ILE A 63 -12.56 6.26 -21.33
C ILE A 63 -11.27 5.52 -21.66
N SER A 64 -10.13 6.22 -21.67
CA SER A 64 -8.81 5.63 -21.96
C SER A 64 -7.92 5.49 -20.72
N LYS A 65 -8.28 6.17 -19.63
CA LYS A 65 -7.50 6.23 -18.40
C LYS A 65 -8.34 5.85 -17.19
N ILE A 66 -7.73 5.13 -16.26
CA ILE A 66 -8.32 4.76 -14.98
C ILE A 66 -7.71 5.63 -13.89
N LYS A 67 -8.59 6.29 -13.12
CA LYS A 67 -8.24 7.11 -11.97
C LYS A 67 -8.13 6.23 -10.74
N TYR A 68 -7.00 6.31 -10.06
CA TYR A 68 -6.73 5.50 -8.88
C TYR A 68 -5.97 6.31 -7.83
N LEU A 69 -5.90 5.72 -6.64
CA LEU A 69 -5.22 6.28 -5.48
C LEU A 69 -4.05 5.40 -5.06
N SER A 70 -2.97 6.06 -4.66
CA SER A 70 -1.87 5.49 -3.89
C SER A 70 -1.95 6.06 -2.49
N VAL A 71 -2.05 5.21 -1.46
CA VAL A 71 -2.45 5.61 -0.10
C VAL A 71 -1.51 5.07 0.96
N PHE A 72 -1.05 5.96 1.85
CA PHE A 72 -0.25 5.62 3.01
C PHE A 72 -1.02 5.84 4.32
N PHE A 73 -0.96 4.82 5.18
CA PHE A 73 -1.30 4.93 6.59
C PHE A 73 -0.02 4.92 7.40
N PHE A 74 0.23 6.00 8.12
CA PHE A 74 1.39 6.15 9.01
C PHE A 74 1.02 5.91 10.47
N TYR A 75 1.90 5.26 11.21
CA TYR A 75 1.75 4.99 12.64
C TYR A 75 2.84 5.70 13.43
N GLU A 76 2.56 6.00 14.69
CA GLU A 76 3.47 6.77 15.56
C GLU A 76 4.87 6.18 15.63
N ASP A 77 4.98 4.85 15.61
CA ASP A 77 6.24 4.13 15.73
C ASP A 77 7.00 3.96 14.40
N GLY A 78 6.64 4.75 13.40
CA GLY A 78 7.26 4.74 12.08
C GLY A 78 6.83 3.57 11.21
N TYR A 79 5.86 2.75 11.62
CA TYR A 79 5.28 1.74 10.76
C TYR A 79 4.40 2.37 9.67
N VAL A 80 4.33 1.71 8.51
CA VAL A 80 3.57 2.17 7.35
C VAL A 80 2.82 1.02 6.71
N VAL A 81 1.59 1.30 6.29
CA VAL A 81 0.84 0.47 5.34
C VAL A 81 0.61 1.27 4.06
N HIS A 82 0.97 0.69 2.92
CA HIS A 82 0.83 1.27 1.60
C HIS A 82 -0.20 0.49 0.79
N VAL A 83 -1.30 1.14 0.42
CA VAL A 83 -2.30 0.56 -0.47
C VAL A 83 -2.22 1.30 -1.79
N ASN A 84 -1.85 0.61 -2.87
CA ASN A 84 -1.69 1.20 -4.19
C ASN A 84 -2.73 0.66 -5.17
N GLY A 85 -3.04 1.45 -6.21
CA GLY A 85 -3.91 1.00 -7.30
C GLY A 85 -5.38 0.91 -6.92
N ILE A 86 -5.84 1.66 -5.90
CA ILE A 86 -7.25 1.63 -5.52
C ILE A 86 -8.04 2.56 -6.40
N ASP A 87 -8.90 2.01 -7.25
CA ASP A 87 -9.75 2.75 -8.16
C ASP A 87 -11.25 2.66 -7.78
N GLY A 88 -12.07 3.44 -8.46
CA GLY A 88 -13.52 3.50 -8.23
C GLY A 88 -14.34 2.50 -9.04
N LEU A 89 -13.76 1.81 -10.02
CA LEU A 89 -14.45 0.90 -10.94
C LEU A 89 -14.35 -0.56 -10.51
N SER A 90 -13.23 -0.95 -9.91
CA SER A 90 -12.92 -2.31 -9.51
C SER A 90 -13.85 -2.78 -8.40
N ARG A 91 -14.40 -3.99 -8.58
CA ARG A 91 -15.17 -4.69 -7.54
C ARG A 91 -14.22 -5.40 -6.59
N PHE A 92 -13.75 -4.67 -5.58
CA PHE A 92 -13.01 -5.26 -4.48
C PHE A 92 -13.97 -6.09 -3.62
N TYR A 93 -13.66 -7.38 -3.39
CA TYR A 93 -14.52 -8.32 -2.66
C TYR A 93 -15.05 -7.82 -1.31
N CYS A 94 -14.32 -6.91 -0.67
CA CYS A 94 -14.65 -6.39 0.64
C CYS A 94 -14.99 -4.90 0.67
N ALA A 95 -15.16 -4.29 -0.50
CA ALA A 95 -15.59 -2.91 -0.66
C ALA A 95 -16.62 -2.85 -1.80
N GLU A 96 -17.69 -3.62 -1.62
CA GLU A 96 -18.86 -3.51 -2.49
C GLU A 96 -19.59 -2.20 -2.20
N LYS A 97 -19.95 -1.49 -3.27
CA LYS A 97 -20.70 -0.23 -3.25
C LYS A 97 -21.82 -0.28 -4.27
N GLU A 98 -22.74 0.68 -4.15
CA GLU A 98 -23.88 0.80 -5.06
C GLU A 98 -23.47 1.31 -6.45
N THR A 99 -22.49 2.22 -6.50
CA THR A 99 -22.07 2.90 -7.74
C THR A 99 -20.57 2.76 -7.97
N TYR A 100 -20.18 2.35 -9.18
CA TYR A 100 -18.80 2.17 -9.60
C TYR A 100 -18.45 3.16 -10.71
N ASP A 101 -17.63 4.16 -10.38
CA ASP A 101 -17.32 5.27 -11.28
C ASP A 101 -15.82 5.53 -11.38
N ASN A 102 -15.38 6.02 -12.54
CA ASN A 102 -14.00 6.42 -12.78
C ASN A 102 -13.70 7.81 -12.18
N THR A 103 -13.80 7.94 -10.86
CA THR A 103 -13.54 9.19 -10.13
C THR A 103 -12.68 8.94 -8.88
N TYR A 104 -11.91 9.95 -8.48
CA TYR A 104 -11.13 9.87 -7.24
C TYR A 104 -12.01 9.77 -5.99
N GLU A 105 -13.19 10.39 -6.00
CA GLU A 105 -14.11 10.28 -4.87
C GLU A 105 -14.66 8.85 -4.74
N SER A 106 -15.02 8.21 -5.86
CA SER A 106 -15.42 6.80 -5.84
C SER A 106 -14.28 5.88 -5.40
N ALA A 107 -13.02 6.20 -5.72
CA ALA A 107 -11.85 5.49 -5.21
C ALA A 107 -11.64 5.71 -3.70
N HIS A 108 -11.91 6.91 -3.18
CA HIS A 108 -11.89 7.18 -1.74
C HIS A 108 -12.98 6.40 -0.99
N GLU A 109 -14.19 6.34 -1.54
CA GLU A 109 -15.27 5.51 -1.01
C GLU A 109 -14.84 4.05 -0.91
N THR A 110 -14.19 3.52 -1.95
CA THR A 110 -13.61 2.17 -1.93
C THR A 110 -12.66 1.98 -0.73
N ILE A 111 -11.77 2.94 -0.46
CA ILE A 111 -10.84 2.87 0.69
C ILE A 111 -11.60 2.84 2.01
N GLU A 112 -12.59 3.70 2.20
CA GLU A 112 -13.38 3.74 3.44
C GLU A 112 -14.12 2.41 3.67
N LEU A 113 -14.70 1.83 2.63
CA LEU A 113 -15.33 0.50 2.70
C LEU A 113 -14.29 -0.60 3.03
N MET A 114 -13.11 -0.56 2.41
CA MET A 114 -12.00 -1.47 2.76
C MET A 114 -11.58 -1.34 4.23
N LEU A 115 -11.58 -0.13 4.78
CA LEU A 115 -11.29 0.11 6.20
C LEU A 115 -12.39 -0.46 7.11
N GLN A 116 -13.66 -0.21 6.78
CA GLN A 116 -14.81 -0.71 7.55
C GLN A 116 -14.87 -2.24 7.56
N SER A 117 -14.51 -2.89 6.46
CA SER A 117 -14.53 -4.34 6.31
C SER A 117 -13.62 -5.08 7.32
N GLN A 118 -12.64 -4.39 7.92
CA GLN A 118 -11.78 -4.96 8.98
C GLN A 118 -12.57 -5.28 10.26
N TYR A 119 -13.72 -4.65 10.44
CA TYR A 119 -14.63 -4.90 11.56
C TYR A 119 -15.76 -5.87 11.19
N ALA A 120 -15.79 -6.39 9.96
CA ALA A 120 -16.80 -7.34 9.52
C ALA A 120 -16.86 -8.58 10.43
N PRO A 121 -18.05 -9.13 10.70
CA PRO A 121 -18.18 -10.28 11.61
C PRO A 121 -17.47 -11.53 11.08
N ASP A 122 -17.40 -11.71 9.76
CA ASP A 122 -16.81 -12.89 9.14
C ASP A 122 -15.28 -12.77 8.94
N LYS A 123 -14.58 -13.89 9.11
CA LYS A 123 -13.12 -13.97 9.01
C LYS A 123 -12.59 -13.79 7.58
N ARG A 124 -13.41 -14.04 6.56
CA ARG A 124 -12.97 -14.04 5.16
C ARG A 124 -12.84 -12.60 4.67
N THR A 125 -13.86 -11.78 4.91
CA THR A 125 -13.90 -10.35 4.60
C THR A 125 -12.77 -9.61 5.32
N LYS A 126 -12.59 -9.86 6.63
CA LYS A 126 -11.47 -9.34 7.43
C LYS A 126 -10.08 -9.61 6.83
N ARG A 127 -9.92 -10.71 6.11
CA ARG A 127 -8.62 -11.17 5.58
C ARG A 127 -8.28 -10.63 4.19
N ILE A 128 -9.26 -10.25 3.37
CA ILE A 128 -9.04 -10.13 1.91
C ILE A 128 -8.63 -8.71 1.45
N CYS A 129 -8.80 -7.67 2.26
CA CYS A 129 -8.66 -6.27 1.83
C CYS A 129 -7.23 -5.70 1.86
N GLY A 130 -6.19 -6.54 1.79
CA GLY A 130 -4.80 -6.07 1.78
C GLY A 130 -4.21 -5.70 3.16
N PHE A 131 -4.97 -5.84 4.25
CA PHE A 131 -4.51 -5.56 5.62
C PHE A 131 -4.17 -6.82 6.43
N GLN A 132 -3.74 -7.90 5.78
CA GLN A 132 -3.40 -9.12 6.53
C GLN A 132 -2.22 -8.84 7.49
N PRO A 133 -2.35 -9.14 8.80
CA PRO A 133 -1.32 -8.82 9.78
C PRO A 133 -0.06 -9.66 9.59
N ASN A 134 -0.19 -10.87 9.02
CA ASN A 134 0.89 -11.85 8.93
C ASN A 134 1.68 -11.81 7.60
N ASP A 135 1.34 -10.90 6.69
CA ASP A 135 2.03 -10.74 5.40
C ASP A 135 2.81 -9.44 5.40
N ILE A 136 4.08 -9.45 4.99
CA ILE A 136 4.95 -8.28 4.84
C ILE A 136 4.57 -7.39 3.64
N GLY A 137 3.81 -7.91 2.67
CA GLY A 137 3.34 -7.17 1.52
C GLY A 137 2.63 -5.89 1.92
N ASN A 138 2.92 -4.81 1.19
CA ASN A 138 2.34 -3.48 1.39
C ASN A 138 2.64 -2.86 2.76
N LYS A 139 3.62 -3.41 3.51
CA LYS A 139 4.03 -2.89 4.81
C LYS A 139 5.45 -2.38 4.76
N GLY A 140 5.72 -1.45 5.66
CA GLY A 140 6.92 -0.66 5.57
C GLY A 140 7.25 0.13 6.81
N LEU A 141 8.28 0.95 6.65
CA LEU A 141 8.77 1.85 7.67
C LEU A 141 8.97 3.23 7.05
N VAL A 142 8.74 4.27 7.83
CA VAL A 142 9.05 5.66 7.48
C VAL A 142 10.11 6.21 8.42
N LYS A 143 11.06 6.95 7.86
CA LYS A 143 12.00 7.77 8.62
C LYS A 143 11.86 9.21 8.17
N ILE A 144 11.80 10.12 9.14
CA ILE A 144 11.73 11.56 8.89
C ILE A 144 12.93 12.22 9.54
N GLU A 145 13.67 12.98 8.75
CA GLU A 145 14.81 13.78 9.20
C GLU A 145 14.65 15.19 8.65
N ASN A 146 14.34 16.14 9.53
CA ASN A 146 13.93 17.50 9.16
C ASN A 146 12.68 17.46 8.25
N ASP A 147 12.77 18.05 7.06
CA ASP A 147 11.75 18.06 6.02
C ASP A 147 11.82 16.84 5.09
N LYS A 148 12.82 15.95 5.26
CA LYS A 148 12.98 14.78 4.39
C LYS A 148 12.18 13.61 4.92
N ILE A 149 11.42 12.97 4.03
CA ILE A 149 10.68 11.75 4.30
C ILE A 149 11.24 10.62 3.44
N LYS A 150 11.55 9.49 4.09
CA LYS A 150 11.94 8.24 3.46
C LYS A 150 10.93 7.17 3.85
N ILE A 151 10.26 6.57 2.88
CA ILE A 151 9.27 5.52 3.10
C ILE A 151 9.77 4.25 2.41
N GLN A 152 9.96 3.18 3.16
CA GLN A 152 10.37 1.89 2.63
C GLN A 152 9.24 0.90 2.76
N THR A 153 8.85 0.21 1.68
CA THR A 153 7.81 -0.83 1.71
C THR A 153 8.26 -2.11 1.03
N TYR A 154 7.71 -3.24 1.45
CA TYR A 154 7.90 -4.52 0.79
C TYR A 154 6.75 -4.80 -0.18
N LYS A 155 7.07 -5.08 -1.45
CA LYS A 155 6.11 -5.56 -2.46
C LYS A 155 6.33 -7.06 -2.69
N ILE A 156 5.23 -7.80 -2.80
CA ILE A 156 5.25 -9.24 -3.11
C ILE A 156 5.26 -9.39 -4.62
N GLU A 157 6.34 -9.94 -5.15
CA GLU A 157 6.52 -10.13 -6.59
C GLU A 157 6.56 -11.61 -6.95
N PRO A 158 5.90 -12.01 -8.06
CA PRO A 158 6.05 -13.34 -8.60
C PRO A 158 7.49 -13.58 -9.04
N GLN A 159 7.93 -14.82 -8.91
CA GLN A 159 9.21 -15.25 -9.45
C GLN A 159 9.04 -15.58 -10.94
N SER A 160 10.05 -15.27 -11.75
CA SER A 160 10.05 -15.57 -13.18
C SER A 160 10.12 -17.08 -13.47
N THR A 161 10.59 -17.87 -12.50
CA THR A 161 10.69 -19.33 -12.63
C THR A 161 9.36 -20.01 -12.30
N PRO A 162 8.77 -20.78 -13.23
CA PRO A 162 7.56 -21.56 -12.96
C PRO A 162 7.74 -22.47 -11.73
N GLY A 163 6.82 -22.40 -10.78
CA GLY A 163 6.85 -23.20 -9.54
C GLY A 163 7.64 -22.59 -8.37
N ALA A 164 8.35 -21.48 -8.56
CA ALA A 164 8.94 -20.74 -7.45
C ALA A 164 7.88 -19.88 -6.74
N GLY A 165 7.85 -19.93 -5.40
CA GLY A 165 6.97 -19.08 -4.60
C GLY A 165 7.36 -17.60 -4.70
N ASN A 166 6.38 -16.70 -4.55
CA ASN A 166 6.62 -15.25 -4.58
C ASN A 166 7.66 -14.82 -3.53
N SER A 167 8.33 -13.70 -3.78
CA SER A 167 9.29 -13.11 -2.83
C SER A 167 8.93 -11.66 -2.52
N ALA A 168 9.38 -11.18 -1.37
CA ALA A 168 9.21 -9.80 -0.94
C ALA A 168 10.48 -9.00 -1.22
N TYR A 169 10.37 -7.95 -2.02
CA TYR A 169 11.47 -7.02 -2.33
C TYR A 169 11.19 -5.63 -1.77
N LEU A 170 12.27 -4.97 -1.33
CA LEU A 170 12.21 -3.64 -0.73
C LEU A 170 12.15 -2.57 -1.82
N TYR A 171 11.29 -1.59 -1.60
CA TYR A 171 11.15 -0.36 -2.38
C TYR A 171 11.35 0.82 -1.44
N GLU A 172 12.04 1.86 -1.89
CA GLU A 172 12.26 3.08 -1.11
C GLU A 172 11.77 4.30 -1.88
N LEU A 173 10.86 5.06 -1.28
CA LEU A 173 10.41 6.36 -1.75
C LEU A 173 11.12 7.44 -0.95
N ASN A 174 11.69 8.42 -1.64
CA ASN A 174 12.30 9.59 -1.02
C ASN A 174 11.52 10.85 -1.43
N GLY A 175 11.34 11.76 -0.48
CA GLY A 175 10.54 12.96 -0.69
C GLY A 175 10.78 14.06 0.34
N THR A 176 9.97 15.11 0.23
CA THR A 176 10.00 16.29 1.10
C THR A 176 8.61 16.58 1.66
N ILE A 177 8.53 16.76 2.98
CA ILE A 177 7.34 17.22 3.71
C ILE A 177 7.22 18.73 3.49
N THR A 178 6.09 19.15 2.91
CA THR A 178 5.82 20.58 2.67
C THR A 178 4.92 21.18 3.74
N SER A 179 4.12 20.35 4.42
CA SER A 179 3.36 20.70 5.62
C SER A 179 2.99 19.44 6.40
N ASP A 180 2.39 19.59 7.58
CA ASP A 180 1.82 18.48 8.34
C ASP A 180 0.72 17.69 7.60
N SER A 181 0.23 18.20 6.47
CA SER A 181 -0.85 17.62 5.68
C SER A 181 -0.44 17.29 4.24
N THR A 182 0.81 17.55 3.86
CA THR A 182 1.29 17.35 2.49
C THR A 182 2.77 16.98 2.42
N PHE A 183 3.10 16.06 1.51
CA PHE A 183 4.48 15.79 1.12
C PHE A 183 4.57 15.45 -0.36
N VAL A 184 5.75 15.59 -0.95
CA VAL A 184 6.02 15.27 -2.35
C VAL A 184 7.06 14.17 -2.41
N ILE A 185 6.77 13.09 -3.13
CA ILE A 185 7.75 12.04 -3.46
C ILE A 185 8.46 12.42 -4.76
N SER A 186 9.78 12.43 -4.70
CA SER A 186 10.67 12.83 -5.82
C SER A 186 11.38 11.65 -6.47
N SER A 187 11.45 10.50 -5.79
CA SER A 187 12.06 9.29 -6.37
C SER A 187 11.58 7.99 -5.75
N GLU A 188 11.62 6.91 -6.53
CA GLU A 188 11.46 5.52 -6.10
C GLU A 188 12.72 4.71 -6.46
N THR A 189 13.34 4.09 -5.46
CA THR A 189 14.42 3.11 -5.63
C THR A 189 13.86 1.69 -5.51
N LYS A 190 14.14 0.85 -6.51
CA LYS A 190 13.79 -0.59 -6.53
C LYS A 190 15.03 -1.41 -6.23
N TYR A 191 15.21 -1.86 -5.00
CA TYR A 191 16.45 -2.57 -4.61
C TYR A 191 16.69 -3.88 -5.36
N ARG A 192 15.65 -4.49 -5.95
CA ARG A 192 15.82 -5.70 -6.76
C ARG A 192 16.65 -5.47 -8.02
N THR A 193 16.50 -4.31 -8.65
CA THR A 193 17.11 -3.97 -9.94
C THR A 193 18.11 -2.82 -9.84
N ASP A 194 18.23 -2.21 -8.65
CA ASP A 194 18.96 -0.97 -8.41
C ASP A 194 18.45 0.22 -9.26
N ASP A 195 17.23 0.11 -9.81
CA ASP A 195 16.62 1.18 -10.59
C ASP A 195 16.17 2.31 -9.67
N ILE A 196 16.46 3.54 -10.09
CA ILE A 196 15.97 4.77 -9.45
C ILE A 196 15.12 5.50 -10.47
N ASN A 197 13.82 5.60 -10.18
CA ASN A 197 12.86 6.33 -11.00
C ASN A 197 12.64 7.70 -10.39
N ALA A 198 12.67 8.74 -11.22
CA ALA A 198 12.20 10.06 -10.82
C ALA A 198 10.68 10.03 -10.69
N GLU A 199 10.17 10.60 -9.60
CA GLU A 199 8.75 10.69 -9.28
C GLU A 199 8.38 12.16 -9.07
N ASN A 200 7.10 12.49 -9.22
CA ASN A 200 6.58 13.79 -8.83
C ASN A 200 5.15 13.63 -8.31
N SER A 201 5.01 12.85 -7.24
CA SER A 201 3.72 12.49 -6.67
C SER A 201 3.45 13.33 -5.42
N LEU A 202 2.42 14.19 -5.49
CA LEU A 202 1.94 14.97 -4.35
C LEU A 202 0.98 14.14 -3.52
N PHE A 203 1.33 13.93 -2.25
CA PHE A 203 0.47 13.29 -1.28
C PHE A 203 -0.21 14.33 -0.39
N LYS A 204 -1.53 14.19 -0.23
CA LYS A 204 -2.37 15.05 0.60
C LYS A 204 -3.04 14.24 1.70
N PHE A 205 -3.23 14.85 2.86
CA PHE A 205 -3.91 14.23 3.99
C PHE A 205 -5.44 14.26 3.81
N ARG A 206 -6.08 13.11 4.07
CA ARG A 206 -7.54 12.99 4.24
C ARG A 206 -7.82 12.44 5.64
N PRO A 207 -8.58 13.16 6.48
CA PRO A 207 -8.98 12.66 7.79
C PRO A 207 -9.89 11.44 7.62
N THR A 208 -9.74 10.46 8.50
CA THR A 208 -10.69 9.36 8.66
C THR A 208 -10.70 8.91 10.12
N ASN A 209 -11.86 8.43 10.57
CA ASN A 209 -12.02 7.90 11.93
C ASN A 209 -11.53 6.45 12.03
N THR A 210 -11.15 5.84 10.91
CA THR A 210 -10.80 4.44 10.83
C THR A 210 -9.39 4.28 10.30
N LYS A 211 -8.56 3.48 10.98
CA LYS A 211 -7.25 3.05 10.48
C LYS A 211 -7.18 1.54 10.42
N PRO A 212 -6.28 0.98 9.60
CA PRO A 212 -6.06 -0.44 9.62
C PRO A 212 -5.63 -0.92 11.01
N ALA A 213 -6.35 -1.90 11.56
CA ALA A 213 -6.06 -2.48 12.86
C ALA A 213 -4.98 -3.56 12.70
N VAL A 214 -3.75 -3.13 12.37
CA VAL A 214 -2.61 -4.01 12.11
C VAL A 214 -1.45 -3.69 13.03
N ASP A 215 -0.86 -4.74 13.58
CA ASP A 215 0.37 -4.63 14.37
C ASP A 215 1.58 -4.35 13.47
N ASN A 216 2.62 -3.76 14.06
CA ASN A 216 3.89 -3.53 13.38
C ASN A 216 4.58 -4.88 13.09
N TYR A 217 4.52 -5.31 11.82
CA TYR A 217 5.06 -6.58 11.37
C TYR A 217 6.55 -6.76 11.70
N PHE A 218 7.36 -5.69 11.59
CA PHE A 218 8.81 -5.73 11.83
C PHE A 218 9.12 -6.00 13.30
N LYS A 219 8.42 -5.31 14.20
CA LYS A 219 8.56 -5.53 15.66
C LYS A 219 8.08 -6.91 16.10
N MET A 220 7.03 -7.45 15.48
CA MET A 220 6.60 -8.83 15.76
C MET A 220 7.58 -9.88 15.26
N ASN A 221 8.41 -9.54 14.26
CA ASN A 221 9.28 -10.48 13.54
C ASN A 221 10.77 -10.12 13.64
N VAL A 222 11.22 -9.49 14.74
CA VAL A 222 12.61 -8.99 14.90
C VAL A 222 13.67 -10.03 14.52
N LYS A 223 13.52 -11.28 14.96
CA LYS A 223 14.45 -12.38 14.63
C LYS A 223 14.61 -12.67 13.13
N ARG A 224 13.69 -12.20 12.28
CA ARG A 224 13.77 -12.35 10.82
C ARG A 224 14.59 -11.25 10.17
N PHE A 225 14.81 -10.12 10.86
CA PHE A 225 15.49 -8.94 10.34
C PHE A 225 16.84 -8.68 11.02
N ASN A 226 17.12 -9.35 12.13
CA ASN A 226 18.41 -9.37 12.81
C ASN A 226 19.32 -10.52 12.37
#